data_AF-A0A970BK61-F1
#
_entry.id   AF-A0A970BK61-F1
#
_cell.length_a   1.000
_cell.length_b   1.000
_cell.length_c   1.000
_cell.angle_alpha   90.00
_cell.angle_beta   90.00
_cell.angle_gamma   90.00
#
_symmetry.space_group_name_H-M   'P 1'
#
loop_
_entity.id
_entity.type
_entity.pdbx_description
1 polymer ?
#
loop_
_entity_poly.entity_id
_entity_poly.type
_entity_poly.pdbx_seq_one_letter_code
_entity_poly.pdbx_strand_id
1 'polypeptide(L)'
;MKTIVKFLTVFFLAGVFSANLAFSQEGKREYKRYQDCIYNDLSESQKSSIDAIKLESEKKTIVYKADLKIKKAELDKLLLAENPSKKNIDAKIDEITKLKGDIKKERIDHRLKVRDVLTPEQRVDFDLKHKGKNFYKNSHYGNKKSQSYGKGQHQNHKN
;
A
#
# COMPACT_ATOMS: atom_id res chain seq x y z
N MET A 1 -28.79 27.28 -52.27
CA MET A 1 -28.09 26.08 -51.75
C MET A 1 -26.76 26.44 -51.08
N LYS A 2 -26.75 27.19 -49.97
CA LYS A 2 -25.53 27.50 -49.17
C LYS A 2 -25.82 27.69 -47.66
N THR A 3 -26.91 27.13 -47.14
CA THR A 3 -27.31 27.30 -45.73
C THR A 3 -27.63 26.00 -45.00
N ILE A 4 -27.70 24.86 -45.70
CA ILE A 4 -28.07 23.55 -45.12
C ILE A 4 -26.87 22.83 -44.48
N VAL A 5 -25.63 23.19 -44.83
CA VAL A 5 -24.42 22.49 -44.37
C VAL A 5 -23.96 22.89 -42.96
N LYS A 6 -24.49 23.98 -42.38
CA LYS A 6 -24.04 24.45 -41.04
C LYS A 6 -24.75 23.80 -39.84
N PHE A 7 -25.78 22.99 -40.07
CA PHE A 7 -26.49 22.29 -38.97
C PHE A 7 -26.04 20.83 -38.78
N LEU A 8 -25.24 20.28 -39.69
CA LEU A 8 -24.76 18.89 -39.61
C LEU A 8 -23.51 18.68 -38.77
N THR A 9 -22.83 19.74 -38.32
CA THR A 9 -21.59 19.63 -37.51
C THR A 9 -21.81 19.77 -36.00
N VAL A 10 -23.05 20.01 -35.53
CA VAL A 10 -23.33 20.16 -34.09
C VAL A 10 -23.84 18.87 -33.43
N PHE A 11 -24.25 17.86 -34.22
CA PHE A 11 -24.79 16.60 -33.69
C PHE A 11 -23.80 15.41 -33.67
N PHE A 12 -22.52 15.64 -33.98
CA PHE A 12 -21.48 14.60 -33.90
C PHE A 12 -20.52 14.76 -32.70
N LEU A 13 -20.75 15.73 -31.81
CA LEU A 13 -19.96 15.97 -30.59
C LEU A 13 -20.68 15.60 -29.29
N ALA A 14 -21.83 14.92 -29.36
CA ALA A 14 -22.59 14.46 -28.20
C ALA A 14 -22.84 12.94 -28.19
N GLY A 15 -22.06 12.18 -28.97
CA GLY A 15 -22.33 10.75 -29.24
C GLY A 15 -21.35 9.73 -28.66
N VAL A 16 -20.26 10.14 -27.98
CA VAL A 16 -19.26 9.20 -27.46
C VAL A 16 -18.76 9.65 -26.08
N PHE A 17 -19.64 9.67 -25.08
CA PHE A 17 -19.23 9.82 -23.68
C PHE A 17 -20.11 9.05 -22.68
N SER A 18 -20.75 7.97 -23.12
CA SER A 18 -21.66 7.18 -22.27
C SER A 18 -21.41 5.67 -22.36
N ALA A 19 -20.18 5.26 -22.64
CA ALA A 19 -19.78 3.86 -22.61
C ALA A 19 -18.41 3.66 -21.94
N ASN A 20 -18.26 4.15 -20.70
CA ASN A 20 -17.26 3.66 -19.73
C ASN A 20 -17.68 4.07 -18.30
N LEU A 21 -18.90 3.71 -17.92
CA LEU A 21 -19.31 3.65 -16.51
C LEU A 21 -19.83 2.24 -16.20
N ALA A 22 -19.12 1.23 -16.70
CA ALA A 22 -19.03 -0.04 -15.99
C ALA A 22 -17.84 0.06 -15.03
N PHE A 23 -17.92 0.99 -14.07
CA PHE A 23 -17.11 0.85 -12.87
C PHE A 23 -17.65 -0.42 -12.20
N SER A 24 -16.90 -1.51 -12.38
CA SER A 24 -17.01 -2.75 -11.63
C SER A 24 -17.43 -2.43 -10.20
N GLN A 25 -18.65 -2.83 -9.83
CA GLN A 25 -18.95 -3.05 -8.42
C GLN A 25 -18.11 -4.26 -8.03
N GLU A 26 -16.84 -4.01 -7.67
CA GLU A 26 -16.11 -4.92 -6.81
C GLU A 26 -17.02 -5.11 -5.61
N GLY A 27 -17.62 -6.31 -5.54
CA GLY A 27 -18.43 -6.72 -4.42
C GLY A 27 -17.66 -6.34 -3.17
N LYS A 28 -18.33 -5.59 -2.28
CA LYS A 28 -17.78 -5.21 -0.99
C LYS A 28 -17.36 -6.51 -0.29
N ARG A 29 -16.12 -6.94 -0.50
CA ARG A 29 -15.43 -7.78 0.46
C ARG A 29 -15.46 -6.92 1.69
N GLU A 30 -16.33 -7.28 2.61
CA GLU A 30 -16.35 -6.75 3.96
C GLU A 30 -14.98 -7.08 4.55
N TYR A 31 -13.99 -6.25 4.22
CA TYR A 31 -12.77 -6.12 4.98
C TYR A 31 -13.30 -5.67 6.32
N LYS A 32 -13.49 -6.65 7.22
CA LYS A 32 -13.72 -6.44 8.64
C LYS A 32 -12.54 -5.58 9.07
N ARG A 33 -12.73 -4.27 8.98
CA ARG A 33 -11.72 -3.27 9.23
C ARG A 33 -11.29 -3.60 10.64
N TYR A 34 -10.00 -3.82 10.82
CA TYR A 34 -9.38 -3.77 12.13
C TYR A 34 -9.55 -2.32 12.61
N GLN A 35 -10.80 -1.91 12.85
CA GLN A 35 -11.17 -0.62 13.39
C GLN A 35 -10.93 -0.82 14.87
N ASP A 36 -9.71 -0.43 15.22
CA ASP A 36 -9.18 -0.36 16.55
C ASP A 36 -10.23 0.12 17.54
N CYS A 37 -10.21 -0.56 18.68
CA CYS A 37 -10.91 -0.30 19.94
C CYS A 37 -10.62 1.08 20.57
N ILE A 38 -10.34 2.10 19.76
CA ILE A 38 -10.28 3.52 20.13
C ILE A 38 -11.51 4.24 19.57
N TYR A 39 -12.12 3.73 18.49
CA TYR A 39 -13.23 4.40 17.81
C TYR A 39 -14.51 4.52 18.66
N ASN A 40 -14.67 3.66 19.67
CA ASN A 40 -15.87 3.64 20.50
C ASN A 40 -15.93 4.83 21.47
N ASP A 41 -14.79 5.43 21.85
CA ASP A 41 -14.70 6.51 22.84
C ASP A 41 -14.31 7.86 22.24
N LEU A 42 -14.41 8.03 20.91
CA LEU A 42 -14.14 9.30 20.23
C LEU A 42 -15.41 10.14 20.07
N SER A 43 -15.28 11.47 20.25
CA SER A 43 -16.33 12.40 19.84
C SER A 43 -16.50 12.43 18.32
N GLU A 44 -17.64 12.91 17.83
CA GLU A 44 -17.88 13.07 16.39
C GLU A 44 -16.87 14.03 15.73
N SER A 45 -16.44 15.08 16.45
CA SER A 45 -15.40 15.99 15.95
C SER A 45 -14.02 15.34 15.84
N GLN A 46 -13.67 14.47 16.80
CA GLN A 46 -12.43 13.69 16.74
C GLN A 46 -12.47 12.68 15.58
N LYS A 47 -13.60 11.99 15.38
CA LYS A 47 -13.78 11.04 14.26
C LYS A 47 -13.60 11.74 12.92
N SER A 48 -14.27 12.86 12.70
CA SER A 48 -14.15 13.65 11.46
C SER A 48 -12.71 14.09 11.20
N SER A 49 -12.00 14.55 12.23
CA SER A 49 -10.60 14.96 12.13
C SER A 49 -9.68 13.78 11.76
N ILE A 50 -9.89 12.62 12.40
CA ILE A 50 -9.11 11.41 12.14
C ILE A 50 -9.39 10.86 10.73
N ASP A 51 -10.63 10.91 10.26
CA ASP A 51 -10.97 10.48 8.90
C ASP A 51 -10.32 11.39 7.83
N ALA A 52 -10.24 12.70 8.09
CA ALA A 52 -9.50 13.62 7.22
C ALA A 52 -8.00 13.30 7.19
N ILE A 53 -7.38 13.07 8.35
CA ILE A 53 -5.97 12.66 8.47
C ILE A 53 -5.73 11.34 7.71
N LYS A 54 -6.64 10.38 7.86
CA LYS A 54 -6.58 9.08 7.19
C LYS A 54 -6.65 9.24 5.67
N LEU A 55 -7.59 10.03 5.17
CA LEU A 55 -7.75 10.28 3.74
C LEU A 55 -6.52 10.96 3.13
N GLU A 56 -5.94 11.94 3.81
CA GLU A 56 -4.70 12.59 3.37
C GLU A 56 -3.55 11.59 3.29
N SER A 57 -3.39 10.77 4.32
CA SER A 57 -2.32 9.78 4.40
C SER A 57 -2.47 8.66 3.35
N GLU A 58 -3.71 8.23 3.10
CA GLU A 58 -4.03 7.25 2.08
C GLU A 58 -3.69 7.75 0.69
N LYS A 59 -4.02 9.02 0.37
CA LYS A 59 -3.65 9.63 -0.92
C LYS A 59 -2.14 9.57 -1.16
N LYS A 60 -1.33 10.01 -0.19
CA LYS A 60 0.15 9.97 -0.29
C LYS A 60 0.67 8.54 -0.42
N THR A 61 0.16 7.64 0.41
CA THR A 61 0.62 6.24 0.44
C THR A 61 0.27 5.50 -0.85
N ILE A 62 -0.87 5.79 -1.49
CA ILE A 62 -1.25 5.22 -2.79
C ILE A 62 -0.22 5.61 -3.85
N VAL A 63 0.13 6.90 -3.93
CA VAL A 63 1.14 7.40 -4.88
C VAL A 63 2.49 6.71 -4.63
N TYR A 64 2.99 6.70 -3.39
CA TYR A 64 4.25 6.04 -3.08
C TYR A 64 4.28 4.55 -3.41
N LYS A 65 3.15 3.84 -3.22
CA LYS A 65 3.04 2.42 -3.57
C LYS A 65 3.03 2.21 -5.08
N ALA A 66 2.38 3.08 -5.84
CA ALA A 66 2.38 3.04 -7.30
C ALA A 66 3.79 3.26 -7.83
N ASP A 67 4.49 4.29 -7.35
CA ASP A 67 5.88 4.57 -7.71
C ASP A 67 6.79 3.41 -7.34
N LEU A 68 6.64 2.86 -6.13
CA LEU A 68 7.42 1.71 -5.68
C LEU A 68 7.23 0.49 -6.60
N LYS A 69 6.01 0.27 -7.12
CA LYS A 69 5.73 -0.81 -8.07
C LYS A 69 6.44 -0.55 -9.41
N ILE A 70 6.38 0.68 -9.92
CA ILE A 70 7.06 1.08 -11.15
C ILE A 70 8.58 0.88 -11.00
N LYS A 71 9.17 1.38 -9.91
CA LYS A 71 10.62 1.27 -9.67
C LYS A 71 11.10 -0.17 -9.53
N LYS A 72 10.28 -1.06 -8.96
CA LYS A 72 10.58 -2.50 -8.93
C LYS A 72 10.57 -3.12 -10.32
N ALA A 73 9.58 -2.80 -11.15
CA ALA A 73 9.56 -3.29 -12.53
C ALA A 73 10.74 -2.75 -13.36
N GLU A 74 11.14 -1.49 -13.14
CA GLU A 74 12.35 -0.92 -13.74
C GLU A 74 13.61 -1.67 -13.29
N LEU A 75 13.70 -2.03 -12.01
CA LEU A 75 14.80 -2.85 -11.47
C LEU A 75 14.83 -4.23 -12.14
N ASP A 76 13.67 -4.90 -12.24
CA ASP A 76 13.56 -6.21 -12.89
C ASP A 76 14.04 -6.13 -14.35
N LYS A 77 13.68 -5.06 -15.07
CA LYS A 77 14.17 -4.81 -16.43
C LYS A 77 15.70 -4.63 -16.49
N LEU A 78 16.29 -3.92 -15.53
CA LEU A 78 17.76 -3.74 -15.46
C LEU A 78 18.50 -5.06 -15.21
N LEU A 79 17.90 -5.96 -14.44
CA LEU A 79 18.45 -7.28 -14.13
C LEU A 79 18.38 -8.25 -15.32
N LEU A 80 17.37 -8.10 -16.18
CA LEU A 80 17.16 -8.92 -17.37
C LEU A 80 17.87 -8.40 -18.64
N ALA A 81 18.59 -7.28 -18.54
CA ALA A 81 19.37 -6.77 -19.67
C ALA A 81 20.49 -7.74 -20.06
N GLU A 82 20.84 -7.78 -21.35
CA GLU A 82 21.93 -8.64 -21.86
C GLU A 82 23.26 -8.38 -21.14
N ASN A 83 23.55 -7.11 -20.84
CA ASN A 83 24.71 -6.68 -20.07
C ASN A 83 24.26 -5.80 -18.89
N PRO A 84 23.92 -6.38 -17.72
CA PRO A 84 23.42 -5.64 -16.58
C PRO A 84 24.45 -4.64 -16.03
N SER A 85 24.06 -3.38 -15.89
CA SER A 85 24.91 -2.35 -15.28
C SER A 85 24.70 -2.28 -13.77
N LYS A 86 25.72 -2.68 -13.00
CA LYS A 86 25.69 -2.62 -11.53
C LYS A 86 25.39 -1.22 -11.01
N LYS A 87 25.98 -0.18 -11.62
CA LYS A 87 25.73 1.23 -11.26
C LYS A 87 24.25 1.60 -11.38
N ASN A 88 23.59 1.20 -12.46
CA ASN A 88 22.19 1.52 -12.69
C ASN A 88 21.26 0.73 -11.75
N ILE A 89 21.63 -0.53 -11.45
CA ILE A 89 20.93 -1.37 -10.47
C ILE A 89 20.99 -0.73 -9.07
N ASP A 90 22.18 -0.31 -8.63
CA ASP A 90 22.37 0.31 -7.31
C ASP A 90 21.57 1.61 -7.20
N ALA A 91 21.62 2.47 -8.23
CA ALA A 91 20.81 3.68 -8.27
C ALA A 91 19.30 3.39 -8.17
N LYS A 92 18.81 2.32 -8.82
CA LYS A 92 17.40 1.93 -8.72
C LYS A 92 17.03 1.41 -7.34
N ILE A 93 17.94 0.69 -6.68
CA ILE A 93 17.78 0.22 -5.29
C ILE A 93 17.68 1.42 -4.34
N ASP A 94 18.46 2.47 -4.54
CA ASP A 94 18.40 3.68 -3.72
C ASP A 94 17.06 4.40 -3.88
N GLU A 95 16.55 4.53 -5.11
CA GLU A 95 15.21 5.08 -5.37
C GLU A 95 14.11 4.27 -4.65
N ILE A 96 14.16 2.93 -4.73
CA ILE A 96 13.23 2.03 -4.05
C ILE A 96 13.34 2.19 -2.52
N THR A 97 14.55 2.30 -1.99
CA THR A 97 14.82 2.43 -0.56
C THR A 97 14.29 3.74 -0.02
N LYS A 98 14.48 4.84 -0.77
CA LYS A 98 13.89 6.14 -0.46
C LYS A 98 12.37 6.07 -0.37
N LEU A 99 11.69 5.50 -1.38
CA LEU A 99 10.23 5.35 -1.36
C LEU A 99 9.71 4.51 -0.18
N LYS A 100 10.41 3.42 0.17
CA LYS A 100 10.09 2.65 1.38
C LYS A 100 10.25 3.50 2.66
N GLY A 101 11.28 4.32 2.71
CA GLY A 101 11.52 5.29 3.78
C GLY A 101 10.37 6.30 3.89
N ASP A 102 9.93 6.86 2.77
CA ASP A 102 8.85 7.86 2.74
C ASP A 102 7.50 7.25 3.16
N ILE A 103 7.19 6.01 2.74
CA ILE A 103 6.02 5.27 3.25
C ILE A 103 6.11 5.08 4.79
N LYS A 104 7.29 4.78 5.31
CA LYS A 104 7.47 4.60 6.77
C LYS A 104 7.30 5.92 7.53
N LYS A 105 7.85 7.02 7.00
CA LYS A 105 7.69 8.36 7.56
C LYS A 105 6.21 8.77 7.56
N GLU A 106 5.51 8.58 6.45
CA GLU A 106 4.07 8.89 6.34
C GLU A 106 3.23 8.13 7.36
N ARG A 107 3.53 6.84 7.61
CA ARG A 107 2.85 6.07 8.67
C ARG A 107 3.09 6.64 10.07
N ILE A 108 4.30 7.12 10.34
CA ILE A 108 4.65 7.75 11.62
C ILE A 108 3.94 9.10 11.74
N ASP A 109 3.97 9.91 10.68
CA ASP A 109 3.28 11.21 10.62
C ASP A 109 1.78 11.06 10.86
N HIS A 110 1.11 10.15 10.14
CA HIS A 110 -0.29 9.81 10.37
C HIS A 110 -0.55 9.42 11.82
N ARG A 111 0.29 8.55 12.41
CA ARG A 111 0.14 8.13 13.81
C ARG A 111 0.26 9.32 14.77
N LEU A 112 1.22 10.22 14.57
CA LEU A 112 1.42 11.40 15.41
C LEU A 112 0.23 12.37 15.28
N LYS A 113 -0.22 12.64 14.05
CA LYS A 113 -1.41 13.47 13.80
C LYS A 113 -2.67 12.93 14.46
N VAL A 114 -2.90 11.63 14.40
CA VAL A 114 -4.03 11.01 15.12
C VAL A 114 -3.87 11.20 16.63
N ARG A 115 -2.66 10.97 17.16
CA ARG A 115 -2.37 11.12 18.60
C ARG A 115 -2.64 12.55 19.10
N ASP A 116 -2.40 13.56 18.28
CA ASP A 116 -2.60 14.97 18.63
C ASP A 116 -4.09 15.33 18.80
N VAL A 117 -4.99 14.64 18.09
CA VAL A 117 -6.45 14.80 18.20
C VAL A 117 -7.03 14.17 19.48
N LEU A 118 -6.30 13.24 20.10
CA LEU A 118 -6.75 12.51 21.28
C LEU A 118 -6.53 13.29 22.57
N THR A 119 -7.41 13.08 23.56
CA THR A 119 -7.22 13.57 24.92
C THR A 119 -6.04 12.86 25.60
N PRO A 120 -5.44 13.42 26.67
CA PRO A 120 -4.38 12.76 27.42
C PRO A 120 -4.71 11.32 27.83
N GLU A 121 -5.95 11.05 28.23
CA GLU A 121 -6.44 9.74 28.66
C GLU A 121 -6.50 8.76 27.48
N GLN A 122 -7.10 9.19 26.36
CA GLN A 122 -7.20 8.38 25.13
C GLN A 122 -5.82 8.03 24.55
N ARG A 123 -4.82 8.91 24.73
CA ARG A 123 -3.44 8.68 24.25
C ARG A 123 -2.79 7.48 24.93
N VAL A 124 -3.12 7.18 26.18
CA VAL A 124 -2.54 6.04 26.92
C VAL A 124 -2.87 4.74 26.19
N ASP A 125 -4.15 4.51 25.90
CA ASP A 125 -4.61 3.32 25.18
C ASP A 125 -4.08 3.27 23.75
N PHE A 126 -4.07 4.43 23.08
CA PHE A 126 -3.49 4.56 21.75
C PHE A 126 -2.01 4.15 21.74
N ASP A 127 -1.21 4.68 22.66
CA ASP A 127 0.23 4.42 22.72
C ASP A 127 0.53 2.97 23.12
N LEU A 128 -0.23 2.39 24.06
CA LEU A 128 -0.09 0.98 24.45
C LEU A 128 -0.35 0.03 23.27
N LYS A 129 -1.41 0.24 22.50
CA LYS A 129 -1.73 -0.59 21.32
C LYS A 129 -0.65 -0.52 20.25
N HIS A 130 0.03 0.62 20.15
CA HIS A 130 1.08 0.86 19.15
C HIS A 130 2.52 0.61 19.65
N LYS A 131 2.72 0.16 20.91
CA LYS A 131 4.03 -0.29 21.43
C LYS A 131 4.51 -1.63 20.84
N GLY A 132 3.75 -2.21 19.91
CA GLY A 132 4.13 -3.38 19.13
C GLY A 132 3.84 -4.70 19.85
N LYS A 133 3.20 -5.63 19.14
CA LYS A 133 2.97 -7.02 19.56
C LYS A 133 4.26 -7.87 19.61
N ASN A 134 5.39 -7.28 20.01
CA ASN A 134 6.67 -7.99 20.14
C ASN A 134 6.91 -8.57 21.54
N PHE A 135 6.09 -8.23 22.54
CA PHE A 135 6.22 -8.84 23.87
C PHE A 135 5.47 -10.17 24.05
N TYR A 136 4.44 -10.45 23.26
CA TYR A 136 3.64 -11.69 23.41
C TYR A 136 3.83 -12.74 22.30
N LYS A 137 4.53 -12.43 21.20
CA LYS A 137 4.75 -13.40 20.10
C LYS A 137 6.07 -14.18 20.17
N ASN A 138 7.03 -13.75 20.99
CA ASN A 138 8.27 -14.49 21.19
C ASN A 138 8.15 -15.65 22.20
N SER A 139 7.00 -15.84 22.85
CA SER A 139 6.82 -16.94 23.81
C SER A 139 6.25 -18.24 23.22
N HIS A 140 5.89 -18.28 21.92
CA HIS A 140 5.28 -19.46 21.30
C HIS A 140 5.99 -20.02 20.04
N TYR A 141 7.13 -19.46 19.63
CA TYR A 141 7.96 -20.00 18.54
C TYR A 141 9.36 -20.43 19.00
N GLY A 142 9.50 -20.79 20.28
CA GLY A 142 10.74 -21.28 20.87
C GLY A 142 10.89 -22.82 20.92
N ASN A 143 10.08 -23.59 20.18
CA ASN A 143 10.24 -25.05 20.18
C ASN A 143 9.65 -25.74 18.93
N LYS A 144 10.24 -25.52 17.75
CA LYS A 144 10.33 -26.56 16.72
C LYS A 144 11.76 -26.61 16.21
N LYS A 145 12.53 -27.47 16.89
CA LYS A 145 13.86 -27.94 16.51
C LYS A 145 13.91 -28.25 15.02
N SER A 146 14.97 -27.75 14.39
CA SER A 146 15.81 -28.48 13.44
C SER A 146 15.40 -29.94 13.21
N GLN A 147 14.68 -30.21 12.11
CA GLN A 147 14.66 -31.55 11.54
C GLN A 147 14.68 -31.47 10.02
N SER A 148 15.80 -31.93 9.47
CA SER A 148 15.97 -32.51 8.15
C SER A 148 16.11 -31.56 6.95
N TYR A 149 17.34 -31.10 6.76
CA TYR A 149 17.91 -30.97 5.41
C TYR A 149 18.05 -32.37 4.79
N GLY A 150 17.67 -32.52 3.51
CA GLY A 150 18.31 -33.46 2.59
C GLY A 150 17.84 -34.93 2.61
N LYS A 151 16.78 -35.24 1.85
CA LYS A 151 16.67 -36.53 1.13
C LYS A 151 16.76 -36.27 -0.37
N GLY A 152 17.96 -35.96 -0.84
CA GLY A 152 18.33 -36.11 -2.25
C GLY A 152 18.86 -37.53 -2.43
N GLN A 153 18.16 -38.34 -3.23
CA GLN A 153 18.61 -39.69 -3.57
C GLN A 153 19.82 -39.59 -4.50
N HIS A 154 21.02 -39.84 -3.97
CA HIS A 154 22.16 -40.26 -4.78
C HIS A 154 22.11 -41.78 -4.91
N GLN A 155 21.61 -42.28 -6.04
CA GLN A 155 21.91 -43.65 -6.45
C GLN A 155 23.28 -43.64 -7.10
N ASN A 156 24.25 -44.25 -6.41
CA ASN A 156 25.57 -44.54 -6.93
C ASN A 156 25.45 -45.56 -8.06
N HIS A 157 25.93 -45.20 -9.24
CA HIS A 157 26.45 -46.19 -10.19
C HIS A 157 27.68 -46.85 -9.56
N LYS A 158 27.63 -48.17 -9.38
CA LYS A 158 28.81 -49.02 -9.26
C LYS A 158 28.58 -50.25 -10.12
N ASN A 159 29.46 -50.37 -11.12
CA ASN A 159 29.86 -51.51 -11.95
C ASN A 159 28.79 -52.28 -12.71
#